data_AF-A0A946KQT3-F1
#
_entry.id   AF-A0A946KQT3-F1
#
_cell.length_a   1.000
_cell.length_b   1.000
_cell.length_c   1.000
_cell.angle_alpha   90.00
_cell.angle_beta   90.00
_cell.angle_gamma   90.00
#
_symmetry.space_group_name_H-M   'P 1'
#
loop_
_entity.id
_entity.type
_entity.pdbx_description
1 polymer ?
#
loop_
_entity_poly.entity_id
_entity_poly.type
_entity_poly.pdbx_seq_one_letter_code
_entity_poly.pdbx_strand_id
1 'polypeptide(L)'
;MTASNLPDALLLVAFGGPEGPEDVEPFLQNVTAGRDVPADRLAEVAQRYLSRGGKSPGNDRMRALLAGVQTEVERRGLDLPVVWGN
;
A
#
# COMPACT_ATOMS: atom_id res chain seq x y z
N MET A 1 6.48 -24.22 30.55
CA MET A 1 6.79 -23.51 29.28
C MET A 1 5.50 -22.85 28.82
N THR A 2 5.36 -21.54 29.03
CA THR A 2 4.20 -20.82 28.48
C THR A 2 4.37 -20.76 26.98
N ALA A 3 3.41 -21.30 26.22
CA ALA A 3 3.41 -21.15 24.77
C ALA A 3 3.54 -19.66 24.43
N SER A 4 4.52 -19.32 23.60
CA SER A 4 4.67 -17.97 23.08
C SER A 4 3.42 -17.67 22.25
N ASN A 5 2.55 -16.79 22.72
CA ASN A 5 1.32 -16.42 22.03
C ASN A 5 1.59 -15.38 20.93
N LEU A 6 2.66 -15.59 20.17
CA LEU A 6 3.01 -14.73 19.04
C LEU A 6 2.11 -15.07 17.85
N PRO A 7 1.66 -14.06 17.09
CA PRO A 7 0.94 -14.30 15.84
C PRO A 7 1.85 -14.99 14.81
N ASP A 8 1.25 -15.65 13.83
CA ASP A 8 2.00 -16.31 12.75
C ASP A 8 2.68 -15.32 11.78
N ALA A 9 2.13 -14.09 11.66
CA ALA A 9 2.67 -13.03 10.83
C ALA A 9 2.14 -11.65 11.24
N LEU A 10 2.84 -10.61 10.80
CA LEU A 10 2.39 -9.22 10.83
C LEU A 10 2.11 -8.75 9.40
N LEU A 11 0.84 -8.43 9.11
CA LEU A 11 0.42 -7.89 7.82
C LEU A 11 0.23 -6.37 7.93
N LEU A 12 1.06 -5.62 7.21
CA LEU A 12 0.83 -4.21 6.96
C LEU A 12 -0.17 -4.09 5.81
N VAL A 13 -1.26 -3.36 6.03
CA VAL A 13 -2.27 -3.10 5.00
C VAL A 13 -2.38 -1.61 4.77
N ALA A 14 -2.35 -1.22 3.50
CA ALA A 14 -2.73 0.10 3.06
C ALA A 14 -3.69 -0.03 1.89
N PHE A 15 -4.42 1.04 1.59
CA PHE A 15 -5.30 1.07 0.43
C PHE A 15 -4.54 0.91 -0.90
N GLY A 16 -3.27 1.31 -0.91
CA GLY A 16 -2.45 1.25 -2.10
C GLY A 16 -2.58 2.44 -3.02
N GLY A 17 -2.03 2.29 -4.21
CA GLY A 17 -2.04 3.31 -5.24
C GLY A 17 -1.16 2.95 -6.43
N PRO A 18 -1.24 3.74 -7.52
CA PRO A 18 -0.46 3.50 -8.73
C PRO A 18 1.06 3.61 -8.44
N GLU A 19 1.88 2.77 -9.09
CA GLU A 19 3.35 2.84 -9.02
C GLU A 19 3.94 3.61 -10.21
N GLY A 20 3.17 3.76 -11.30
CA GLY A 20 3.52 4.56 -12.47
C GLY A 20 2.30 5.12 -13.22
N PRO A 21 2.53 5.96 -14.25
CA PRO A 21 1.47 6.56 -15.06
C PRO A 21 0.49 5.55 -15.67
N GLU A 22 0.99 4.39 -16.08
CA GLU A 22 0.23 3.27 -16.64
C GLU A 22 -0.76 2.65 -15.65
N ASP A 23 -0.50 2.76 -14.35
CA ASP A 23 -1.33 2.19 -13.29
C ASP A 23 -2.49 3.13 -12.89
N VAL A 24 -2.43 4.41 -13.26
CA VAL A 24 -3.38 5.43 -12.78
C VAL A 24 -4.81 5.10 -13.18
N GLU A 25 -5.03 4.84 -14.46
CA GLU A 25 -6.36 4.53 -14.99
C GLU A 25 -6.88 3.18 -14.44
N PRO A 26 -6.13 2.06 -14.49
CA PRO A 26 -6.54 0.80 -13.86
C PRO A 26 -6.86 0.94 -12.37
N PHE A 27 -6.05 1.69 -11.61
CA PHE A 27 -6.29 1.94 -10.19
C PHE A 27 -7.61 2.67 -9.99
N LEU A 28 -7.85 3.76 -10.71
CA LEU A 28 -9.07 4.56 -10.59
C LEU A 28 -10.32 3.75 -10.97
N GLN A 29 -10.25 2.92 -12.00
CA GLN A 29 -11.34 2.02 -12.38
C GLN A 29 -11.65 1.01 -11.28
N ASN A 30 -10.63 0.39 -10.69
CA ASN A 30 -10.81 -0.58 -9.62
C ASN A 30 -11.45 0.05 -8.37
N VAL A 31 -10.94 1.20 -7.93
CA VAL A 31 -11.39 1.84 -6.67
C VAL A 31 -12.75 2.52 -6.78
N THR A 32 -13.22 2.76 -8.01
CA THR A 32 -14.55 3.31 -8.28
C THR A 32 -15.53 2.29 -8.84
N ALA A 33 -15.13 1.02 -8.96
CA ALA A 33 -16.00 -0.05 -9.39
C ALA A 33 -17.31 -0.10 -8.57
N GLY A 34 -18.44 -0.18 -9.26
CA GLY A 34 -19.76 -0.21 -8.65
C GLY A 34 -20.23 1.13 -8.06
N ARG A 35 -19.53 2.24 -8.33
CA ARG A 35 -19.91 3.60 -7.91
C ARG A 35 -20.23 4.45 -9.12
N ASP A 36 -21.20 5.35 -8.97
CA ASP A 36 -21.51 6.37 -9.97
C ASP A 36 -20.60 7.59 -9.76
N VAL A 37 -19.37 7.50 -10.29
CA VAL A 37 -18.39 8.60 -10.22
C VAL A 37 -18.36 9.33 -11.57
N PRO A 38 -18.61 10.65 -11.59
CA PRO A 38 -18.55 11.43 -12.81
C PRO A 38 -17.17 11.35 -13.51
N ALA A 39 -17.18 11.23 -14.84
CA ALA A 39 -15.95 11.07 -15.63
C ALA A 39 -15.00 12.27 -15.51
N ASP A 40 -15.53 13.49 -15.38
CA ASP A 40 -14.75 14.70 -15.14
C ASP A 40 -14.03 14.67 -13.79
N ARG A 41 -14.64 14.09 -12.75
CA ARG A 41 -14.00 13.87 -11.45
C ARG A 41 -12.88 12.84 -11.52
N LEU A 42 -13.09 11.73 -12.24
CA LEU A 42 -12.04 10.75 -12.48
C LEU A 42 -10.85 11.37 -13.22
N ALA A 43 -11.12 12.15 -14.27
CA ALA A 43 -10.08 12.86 -15.03
C ALA A 43 -9.32 13.88 -14.17
N GLU A 44 -10.01 14.63 -13.31
CA GLU A 44 -9.40 15.57 -12.37
C GLU A 44 -8.43 14.85 -11.41
N VAL A 45 -8.83 13.70 -10.87
CA VAL A 45 -7.98 12.90 -9.98
C VAL A 45 -6.81 12.28 -10.73
N ALA A 46 -7.04 11.75 -11.93
CA ALA A 46 -5.99 11.19 -12.78
C ALA A 46 -4.89 12.21 -13.07
N GLN A 47 -5.26 13.46 -13.42
CA GLN A 47 -4.29 14.52 -13.64
C GLN A 47 -3.43 14.83 -12.40
N ARG A 48 -3.97 14.70 -11.19
CA ARG A 48 -3.20 14.89 -9.95
C ARG A 48 -2.13 13.81 -9.76
N TYR A 49 -2.41 12.56 -10.12
CA TYR A 49 -1.40 11.50 -10.13
C TYR A 49 -0.38 11.73 -11.25
N LEU A 50 -0.83 11.98 -12.48
CA LEU A 50 0.04 12.14 -13.65
C LEU A 50 1.00 13.33 -13.52
N SER A 51 0.54 14.47 -12.98
CA SER A 51 1.39 15.63 -12.68
C SER A 51 2.50 15.34 -11.65
N ARG A 52 2.45 14.20 -10.97
CA ARG A 52 3.45 13.71 -10.01
C ARG A 52 4.14 12.44 -10.50
N GLY A 53 4.16 12.20 -11.81
CA GLY A 53 4.79 11.02 -12.42
C GLY A 53 3.97 9.74 -12.27
N GLY A 54 2.67 9.85 -11.99
CA GLY A 54 1.74 8.71 -11.91
C GLY A 54 1.83 7.91 -10.61
N LYS A 55 2.77 8.22 -9.72
CA LYS A 55 3.05 7.40 -8.53
C LYS A 55 2.34 7.91 -7.28
N SER A 56 1.80 6.98 -6.48
CA SER A 56 1.28 7.25 -5.15
C SER A 56 2.43 7.53 -4.16
N PRO A 57 2.40 8.65 -3.42
CA PRO A 57 3.38 8.90 -2.36
C PRO A 57 3.21 7.95 -1.16
N GLY A 58 2.07 7.25 -1.06
CA GLY A 58 1.79 6.31 0.02
C GLY A 58 2.64 5.04 -0.07
N ASN A 59 2.92 4.55 -1.28
CA ASN A 59 3.57 3.25 -1.46
C ASN A 59 5.03 3.27 -1.00
N ASP A 60 5.76 4.37 -1.24
CA ASP A 60 7.13 4.53 -0.73
C ASP A 60 7.17 4.61 0.79
N ARG A 61 6.16 5.24 1.42
CA ARG A 61 6.04 5.29 2.88
C ARG A 61 5.77 3.90 3.46
N MET A 62 4.93 3.09 2.80
CA MET A 62 4.68 1.71 3.22
C MET A 62 5.91 0.83 3.07
N ARG A 63 6.70 0.98 2.00
CA ARG A 63 8.01 0.30 1.86
C ARG A 63 8.98 0.67 2.98
N ALA A 64 9.07 1.96 3.31
CA ALA A 64 9.92 2.42 4.41
C ALA A 64 9.46 1.87 5.77
N LEU A 65 8.14 1.84 6.01
CA LEU A 65 7.57 1.25 7.21
C LEU A 65 7.84 -0.26 7.29
N LEU A 66 7.61 -1.00 6.20
CA LEU A 66 7.89 -2.43 6.11
C LEU A 66 9.33 -2.74 6.50
N ALA A 67 10.30 -2.05 5.89
CA ALA A 67 11.72 -2.22 6.20
C ALA A 67 12.04 -1.92 7.68
N GLY A 68 11.50 -0.82 8.22
CA GLY A 68 11.71 -0.44 9.61
C GLY A 68 11.14 -1.47 10.61
N VAL A 69 9.96 -2.00 10.31
CA VAL A 69 9.33 -3.03 11.13
C VAL A 69 10.09 -4.35 11.05
N GLN A 70 10.53 -4.76 9.85
CA GLN A 70 11.38 -5.95 9.67
C GLN A 70 12.68 -5.85 10.48
N THR A 71 13.38 -4.71 10.41
CA THR A 71 14.59 -4.46 11.21
C THR A 71 14.31 -4.58 12.72
N GLU A 72 13.20 -4.05 13.20
CA GLU A 72 12.87 -4.10 14.63
C GLU A 72 12.49 -5.51 15.10
N VAL A 73 11.80 -6.29 14.26
CA VAL A 73 11.49 -7.71 14.50
C VAL A 73 12.78 -8.51 14.63
N GLU A 74 13.70 -8.35 13.69
CA GLU A 74 15.02 -9.00 13.70
C GLU A 74 15.83 -8.60 14.94
N ARG A 75 15.86 -7.30 15.26
CA ARG A 75 16.57 -6.78 16.45
C ARG A 75 16.06 -7.39 17.76
N ARG A 76 14.78 -7.76 17.82
CA ARG A 76 14.16 -8.42 18.97
C ARG A 76 14.31 -9.93 18.98
N GLY A 77 14.90 -10.53 17.94
CA GLY A 77 15.06 -11.97 17.81
C GLY A 77 13.74 -12.72 17.65
N LEU A 78 12.73 -12.06 17.06
CA LEU A 78 11.42 -12.65 16.81
C LEU A 78 11.41 -13.32 15.44
N ASP A 79 11.01 -14.59 15.38
CA ASP A 79 10.72 -15.30 14.13
C ASP A 79 9.28 -14.96 13.68
N LEU A 80 9.08 -13.70 13.26
CA LEU A 80 7.77 -13.17 12.89
C LEU A 80 7.82 -12.57 11.47
N PRO A 81 7.26 -13.24 10.46
CA PRO A 81 7.17 -12.71 9.11
C PRO A 81 6.41 -11.37 9.07
N VAL A 82 6.98 -10.37 8.41
CA VAL A 82 6.33 -9.08 8.17
C VAL A 82 6.10 -8.92 6.66
N VAL A 83 4.84 -8.77 6.27
CA VAL A 83 4.41 -8.69 4.88
C VAL A 83 3.56 -7.44 4.65
N TRP A 84 3.47 -6.99 3.40
CA TRP A 84 2.66 -5.84 3.00
C TRP A 84 1.65 -6.24 1.91
N GLY A 85 0.37 -5.93 2.15
CA GLY A 85 -0.69 -5.99 1.14
C GLY A 85 -0.98 -4.60 0.57
N ASN A 86 -0.77 -4.46 -0.73
CA ASN A 86 -1.07 -3.29 -1.58
C ASN A 86 -2.07 -3.72 -2.65
#